data_AF-A0A930FK92-F1
#
_entry.id   AF-A0A930FK92-F1
#
_cell.length_a   1.000
_cell.length_b   1.000
_cell.length_c   1.000
_cell.angle_alpha   90.00
_cell.angle_beta   90.00
_cell.angle_gamma   90.00
#
_symmetry.space_group_name_H-M   'P 1'
#
loop_
_entity.id
_entity.type
_entity.pdbx_description
1 polymer ?
#
loop_
_entity_poly.entity_id
_entity_poly.type
_entity_poly.pdbx_seq_one_letter_code
_entity_poly.pdbx_strand_id
1 'polypeptide(L)' 'MKLILYHANAMMKEIAENWAKENQIEVTVLSELLTAESVKLSKGYDGIINSQAAGTIDKEIYSTLHEYGIRQIALV' A
#
# COMPACT_ATOMS: atom_id res chain seq x y z
N MET A 1 -2.63 4.48 12.81
CA MET A 1 -1.84 4.32 11.57
C MET A 1 -2.79 3.88 10.46
N LYS A 2 -2.64 4.44 9.26
CA LYS A 2 -3.40 4.12 8.06
C LYS A 2 -2.44 3.58 7.00
N LEU A 3 -2.64 2.34 6.58
CA LEU A 3 -1.86 1.70 5.53
C LEU A 3 -2.75 1.36 4.33
N ILE A 4 -2.15 1.31 3.15
CA ILE A 4 -2.80 0.84 1.93
C ILE A 4 -1.97 -0.28 1.29
N LEU A 5 -2.61 -1.42 1.06
CA LEU A 5 -2.01 -2.62 0.47
C LEU A 5 -2.48 -2.75 -0.98
N TYR A 6 -1.54 -2.75 -1.92
CA TYR A 6 -1.76 -2.93 -3.35
C TYR A 6 -1.53 -4.37 -3.78
N HIS A 7 -2.27 -4.79 -4.82
CA HIS A 7 -2.18 -6.10 -5.46
C HIS A 7 -2.45 -7.31 -4.55
N ALA A 8 -3.37 -7.16 -3.60
CA ALA A 8 -3.76 -8.24 -2.71
C ALA A 8 -4.74 -9.21 -3.37
N ASN A 9 -4.51 -10.51 -3.16
CA ASN A 9 -5.51 -11.54 -3.41
C ASN A 9 -6.45 -11.74 -2.19
N ALA A 10 -7.45 -12.60 -2.32
CA ALA A 10 -8.43 -12.84 -1.25
C ALA A 10 -7.81 -13.33 0.07
N MET A 11 -6.79 -14.19 -0.01
CA MET A 11 -6.07 -14.69 1.17
C MET A 11 -5.31 -13.57 1.88
N MET A 12 -4.58 -12.74 1.12
CA MET A 12 -3.86 -11.59 1.65
C MET A 12 -4.80 -10.58 2.30
N LYS A 13 -5.97 -10.35 1.70
CA LYS A 13 -7.00 -9.48 2.26
C LYS A 13 -7.44 -9.95 3.64
N GLU A 14 -7.81 -11.22 3.77
CA GLU A 14 -8.23 -11.79 5.05
C GLU A 14 -7.13 -11.67 6.13
N ILE A 15 -5.88 -11.97 5.76
CA ILE A 15 -4.73 -11.84 6.67
C ILE A 15 -4.52 -10.39 7.11
N ALA A 16 -4.55 -9.44 6.16
CA ALA A 16 -4.34 -8.03 6.42
C ALA A 16 -5.45 -7.43 7.29
N GLU A 17 -6.71 -7.78 7.04
CA GLU A 17 -7.86 -7.32 7.83
C GLU A 17 -7.82 -7.85 9.26
N ASN A 18 -7.46 -9.12 9.45
CA ASN A 18 -7.28 -9.71 10.78
C ASN A 18 -6.15 -9.03 11.55
N TRP A 19 -4.98 -8.85 10.92
CA TRP A 19 -3.86 -8.16 11.54
C TRP A 19 -4.19 -6.70 11.88
N ALA A 20 -4.89 -5.99 11.00
CA ALA A 20 -5.33 -4.62 11.24
C ALA A 20 -6.22 -4.50 12.48
N LYS A 21 -7.15 -5.46 12.65
CA LYS A 21 -8.04 -5.53 13.81
C LYS A 21 -7.28 -5.80 15.11
N GLU A 22 -6.35 -6.76 15.10
CA GLU A 22 -5.52 -7.09 16.28
C GLU A 22 -4.65 -5.91 16.72
N ASN A 23 -4.15 -5.13 15.77
CA ASN A 23 -3.25 -4.00 16.01
C ASN A 23 -3.98 -2.65 16.13
N GLN A 24 -5.30 -2.64 16.01
CA GLN A 24 -6.14 -1.43 16.09
C GLN A 24 -5.70 -0.32 15.10
N ILE A 25 -5.39 -0.72 13.87
CA ILE A 25 -5.04 0.20 12.78
C ILE A 25 -5.97 0.03 11.59
N GLU A 26 -5.86 0.94 10.62
CA GLU A 26 -6.61 0.87 9.38
C GLU A 26 -5.71 0.34 8.26
N VAL A 27 -6.16 -0.71 7.57
CA VAL A 27 -5.52 -1.21 6.35
C VAL A 27 -6.57 -1.24 5.24
N THR A 28 -6.38 -0.39 4.23
CA THR A 28 -7.16 -0.45 2.99
C THR A 28 -6.52 -1.47 2.06
N VAL A 29 -7.28 -2.47 1.62
CA VAL A 29 -6.78 -3.54 0.75
C VAL A 29 -7.32 -3.37 -0.67
N LEU A 30 -6.41 -3.24 -1.62
CA LEU A 30 -6.66 -3.06 -3.05
C LEU A 30 -6.20 -4.30 -3.84
N SER A 31 -6.97 -4.71 -4.84
CA SER A 31 -6.57 -5.73 -5.80
C SER A 31 -5.77 -5.13 -6.97
N GLU A 32 -5.84 -3.81 -7.13
CA GLU A 32 -5.16 -3.03 -8.16
C GLU A 32 -3.63 -3.04 -7.97
N LEU A 33 -2.92 -3.00 -9.10
CA LEU A 33 -1.47 -2.78 -9.14
C LEU A 33 -1.12 -1.39 -8.61
N LEU A 34 0.04 -1.24 -7.98
CA LEU A 34 0.67 0.06 -7.72
C LEU A 34 1.27 0.60 -9.04
N THR A 35 0.70 1.69 -9.53
CA THR A 35 1.05 2.40 -10.77
C THR A 35 1.09 3.90 -10.50
N ALA A 36 1.53 4.70 -11.48
CA ALA A 36 1.51 6.17 -11.40
C ALA A 36 0.10 6.77 -11.17
N GLU A 37 -0.96 6.06 -11.58
CA GLU A 37 -2.34 6.51 -11.32
C GLU A 37 -2.82 6.04 -9.95
N SER A 38 -2.70 4.75 -9.65
CA SER A 38 -3.23 4.15 -8.41
C SER A 38 -2.46 4.56 -7.16
N VAL A 39 -1.19 5.00 -7.26
CA VAL A 39 -0.45 5.61 -6.14
C VAL A 39 -1.17 6.82 -5.57
N LYS A 40 -1.98 7.54 -6.37
CA LYS A 40 -2.73 8.71 -5.91
C LYS A 40 -3.75 8.37 -4.82
N LEU A 41 -4.19 7.12 -4.76
CA LEU A 41 -5.09 6.60 -3.71
C LEU A 41 -4.43 6.58 -2.33
N SER A 42 -3.10 6.60 -2.25
CA SER A 42 -2.35 6.62 -0.98
C SER A 42 -2.36 7.99 -0.28
N LYS A 43 -3.01 9.02 -0.83
CA LYS A 43 -3.04 10.35 -0.21
C LYS A 43 -3.71 10.31 1.17
N GLY A 44 -3.00 10.79 2.19
CA GLY A 44 -3.46 10.80 3.58
C GLY A 44 -3.24 9.48 4.33
N TYR A 45 -2.55 8.51 3.73
CA TYR A 45 -2.06 7.32 4.40
C TYR A 45 -0.65 7.55 4.96
N ASP A 46 -0.27 6.76 5.96
CA ASP A 46 1.04 6.83 6.63
C ASP A 46 2.10 5.97 5.91
N GLY A 47 1.67 4.97 5.13
CA GLY A 47 2.55 4.00 4.48
C GLY A 47 1.83 3.16 3.42
N ILE A 48 2.62 2.56 2.53
CA ILE A 48 2.11 1.62 1.51
C ILE A 48 2.73 0.23 1.68
N ILE A 49 1.99 -0.78 1.23
CA ILE A 49 2.44 -2.16 1.09
C ILE A 49 2.21 -2.57 -0.37
N ASN A 50 3.22 -3.11 -1.04
CA ASN A 50 3.12 -3.56 -2.42
C ASN A 50 3.42 -5.07 -2.49
N SER A 51 2.44 -5.88 -2.91
CA SER A 51 2.59 -7.34 -3.11
C SER A 51 2.73 -7.74 -4.58
N GLN A 52 2.94 -6.79 -5.48
CA GLN A 52 3.36 -7.11 -6.83
C GLN A 52 4.75 -7.72 -6.80
N ALA A 53 5.00 -8.71 -7.66
CA ALA A 53 6.34 -9.28 -7.84
C ALA A 53 7.38 -8.17 -7.96
N ALA A 54 8.51 -8.32 -7.26
CA ALA A 54 9.55 -7.32 -7.17
C ALA A 54 10.06 -6.90 -8.56
N GLY A 55 9.51 -5.81 -9.08
CA GLY A 55 9.96 -5.07 -10.23
C GLY A 55 10.50 -3.70 -9.81
N THR A 56 11.01 -2.94 -10.77
CA THR A 56 11.38 -1.55 -10.48
C THR A 56 10.09 -0.75 -10.29
N ILE A 57 9.88 -0.18 -9.10
CA ILE A 57 8.83 0.82 -8.89
C ILE A 57 9.26 2.09 -9.63
N ASP A 58 8.39 2.63 -10.47
CA ASP A 58 8.69 3.82 -11.26
C ASP A 58 9.06 5.01 -10.38
N LYS A 59 10.01 5.83 -10.85
CA LYS A 59 10.48 7.03 -10.12
C LYS A 59 9.32 7.98 -9.75
N GLU A 60 8.33 8.10 -10.61
CA GLU A 60 7.14 8.95 -10.39
C GLU A 60 6.31 8.50 -9.18
N ILE A 61 6.25 7.18 -8.92
CA ILE A 61 5.57 6.64 -7.75
C ILE A 61 6.29 7.10 -6.48
N TYR A 62 7.63 7.01 -6.45
CA TYR A 62 8.41 7.53 -5.32
C TYR A 62 8.25 9.03 -5.12
N SER A 63 8.24 9.83 -6.20
CA SER A 63 7.98 11.27 -6.12
C SER A 63 6.60 11.56 -5.50
N THR A 64 5.56 10.85 -5.96
CA THR A 64 4.20 11.04 -5.45
C THR A 64 4.08 10.66 -3.97
N LEU A 65 4.66 9.52 -3.58
CA LEU A 65 4.70 9.10 -2.17
C LEU A 65 5.43 10.13 -1.30
N HIS A 66 6.55 10.67 -1.79
CA HIS A 66 7.30 11.71 -1.09
C HIS A 66 6.49 13.00 -0.91
N GLU A 67 5.80 13.45 -1.95
CA GLU A 67 4.90 14.62 -1.90
C GLU A 67 3.76 14.43 -0.90
N TYR A 68 3.27 13.19 -0.75
CA TYR A 68 2.24 12.85 0.25
C TYR A 68 2.80 12.66 1.66
N GLY A 69 4.11 12.79 1.85
CA GLY A 69 4.77 12.59 3.13
C GLY A 69 4.99 11.13 3.52
N ILE A 70 4.71 10.19 2.61
CA ILE A 70 4.88 8.76 2.85
C ILE A 70 6.37 8.40 2.73
N ARG A 71 6.90 7.83 3.81
CA ARG A 71 8.31 7.36 3.89
C ARG A 71 8.43 5.87 4.14
N GLN A 72 7.34 5.20 4.48
CA GLN A 72 7.30 3.77 4.76
C GLN A 72 6.75 3.02 3.54
N ILE A 73 7.57 2.14 2.96
CA ILE A 73 7.22 1.27 1.84
C ILE A 73 7.58 -0.16 2.26
N ALA A 74 6.59 -1.04 2.37
CA ALA A 74 6.79 -2.46 2.58
C ALA A 74 6.61 -3.22 1.26
N LEU A 75 7.48 -4.20 1.00
CA LEU A 75 7.43 -5.07 -0.17
C LEU A 75 7.24 -6.51 0.31
N VAL A 76 6.32 -7.24 -0.33
CA VAL A 76 5.96 -8.62 0.01
C VAL A 76 5.99 -9.49 -1.24
#